data_AF-A0A1V6CCX8-F1
#
_entry.id   AF-A0A1V6CCX8-F1
#
_cell.length_a   1.000
_cell.length_b   1.000
_cell.length_c   1.000
_cell.angle_alpha   90.00
_cell.angle_beta   90.00
_cell.angle_gamma   90.00
#
_symmetry.space_group_name_H-M   'P 1'
#
loop_
_entity.id
_entity.type
_entity.pdbx_description
1 polymer ?
#
loop_
_entity_poly.entity_id
_entity_poly.type
_entity_poly.pdbx_seq_one_letter_code
_entity_poly.pdbx_strand_id
1 'polypeptide(L)'
;MNLDMSLFSEEEQVLFEALMRKLEIPKNEVKRKKQSNLKLTNKLSPYVLNVQYTCITCGSTFNTMFNMQPATDGTGLVSSKINEAEKFTADKVSNRSCKSCSYCRTYLRSLDKEEIISMYLAAMVMI
;
A
#
# COMPACT_ATOMS: atom_id res chain seq x y z
N MET A 1 16.96 -14.14 -18.10
CA MET A 1 17.79 -13.02 -18.59
C MET A 1 19.22 -13.37 -18.23
N ASN A 2 20.10 -13.55 -19.21
CA ASN A 2 21.54 -13.67 -18.93
C ASN A 2 22.08 -12.25 -18.86
N LEU A 3 22.34 -11.74 -17.65
CA LEU A 3 23.11 -10.52 -17.49
C LEU A 3 24.58 -10.85 -17.77
N ASP A 4 25.20 -10.05 -18.64
CA ASP A 4 26.63 -10.12 -18.88
C ASP A 4 27.36 -9.46 -17.70
N MET A 5 28.03 -10.30 -16.89
CA MET A 5 28.67 -9.87 -15.65
C MET A 5 30.07 -9.26 -15.87
N SER A 6 30.58 -9.26 -17.11
CA SER A 6 31.92 -8.78 -17.45
C SER A 6 32.09 -7.26 -17.41
N LEU A 7 30.98 -6.53 -17.32
CA LEU A 7 30.95 -5.05 -17.30
C LEU A 7 30.92 -4.45 -15.89
N PHE A 8 30.81 -5.29 -14.85
CA PHE A 8 30.79 -4.83 -13.46
C PHE A 8 32.21 -4.70 -12.91
N SER A 9 32.43 -3.66 -12.11
CA SER A 9 33.59 -3.59 -11.21
C SER A 9 33.51 -4.70 -10.14
N GLU A 10 34.64 -5.07 -9.54
CA GLU A 10 34.70 -6.13 -8.52
C GLU A 10 33.75 -5.85 -7.34
N GLU A 11 33.63 -4.58 -6.93
CA GLU A 11 32.73 -4.16 -5.87
C GLU A 11 31.25 -4.36 -6.22
N GLU A 12 30.87 -4.09 -7.47
CA GLU A 12 29.50 -4.28 -7.98
C GLU A 12 29.14 -5.75 -8.11
N GLN A 13 30.10 -6.62 -8.47
CA GLN A 13 29.89 -8.07 -8.51
C GLN A 13 29.61 -8.64 -7.12
N VAL A 14 30.40 -8.25 -6.12
CA VAL A 14 30.21 -8.69 -4.72
C VAL A 14 28.85 -8.23 -4.19
N LEU A 15 28.44 -6.99 -4.48
CA LEU A 15 27.14 -6.47 -4.10
C LEU A 15 25.99 -7.22 -4.77
N PHE A 16 26.12 -7.52 -6.07
CA PHE A 16 25.13 -8.28 -6.84
C PHE A 16 24.98 -9.71 -6.30
N GLU A 17 26.08 -10.42 -6.03
CA GLU A 17 26.05 -11.75 -5.44
C GLU A 17 25.40 -11.74 -4.06
N ALA A 18 25.73 -10.77 -3.21
CA ALA A 18 25.13 -10.64 -1.88
C ALA A 18 23.61 -10.39 -1.93
N LEU A 19 23.14 -9.61 -2.92
CA LEU A 19 21.73 -9.35 -3.15
C LEU A 19 21.01 -10.59 -3.69
N MET A 20 21.59 -11.30 -4.66
CA MET A 20 21.01 -12.51 -5.22
C MET A 20 20.90 -13.64 -4.19
N ARG A 21 21.91 -13.81 -3.33
CA ARG A 21 21.90 -14.78 -2.24
C ARG A 21 20.85 -14.46 -1.17
N LYS A 22 20.51 -13.18 -0.97
CA LYS A 22 19.39 -12.75 -0.10
C LYS A 22 18.01 -12.90 -0.77
N LEU A 23 17.97 -12.91 -2.09
CA LEU A 23 16.77 -13.14 -2.90
C LEU A 23 16.47 -14.62 -3.13
N GLU A 24 17.42 -15.51 -2.86
CA GLU A 24 17.19 -16.95 -2.63
C GLU A 24 16.39 -17.14 -1.34
N ILE A 25 15.17 -16.62 -1.32
CA ILE A 25 14.13 -17.04 -0.40
C ILE A 25 14.02 -18.54 -0.64
N PRO A 26 14.30 -19.41 0.35
CA PRO A 26 14.08 -20.82 0.16
C PRO A 26 12.65 -20.98 -0.33
N LYS A 27 12.47 -21.72 -1.42
CA LYS A 27 11.17 -22.29 -1.81
C LYS A 27 10.75 -23.31 -0.73
N ASN A 28 10.73 -22.90 0.53
CA ASN A 28 9.95 -23.53 1.54
C ASN A 28 8.54 -23.39 1.04
N GLU A 29 8.00 -24.53 0.65
CA GLU A 29 6.60 -24.77 0.37
C GLU A 29 5.79 -23.99 1.39
N VAL A 30 5.35 -22.79 0.99
CA VAL A 30 4.24 -22.13 1.65
C VAL A 30 3.11 -23.10 1.39
N LYS A 31 2.90 -24.02 2.32
CA LYS A 31 1.71 -24.88 2.37
C LYS A 31 0.57 -23.90 2.30
N ARG A 32 0.05 -23.66 1.09
CA ARG A 32 -1.16 -22.88 0.88
C ARG A 32 -2.18 -23.58 1.74
N LYS A 33 -2.50 -23.00 2.90
CA LYS A 33 -3.61 -23.47 3.73
C LYS A 33 -4.76 -23.58 2.75
N LYS A 34 -5.27 -24.80 2.54
CA LYS A 34 -6.46 -25.05 1.72
C LYS A 34 -7.47 -24.02 2.18
N GLN A 35 -7.83 -23.12 1.27
CA GLN A 35 -8.87 -22.13 1.51
C GLN A 35 -10.08 -22.94 1.95
N SER A 36 -10.47 -22.84 3.21
CA SER A 36 -11.69 -23.48 3.67
C SER A 36 -12.79 -22.86 2.83
N ASN A 37 -13.47 -23.67 2.01
CA ASN A 37 -14.71 -23.28 1.35
C ASN A 37 -15.80 -23.16 2.43
N LEU A 38 -15.66 -22.16 3.29
CA LEU A 38 -16.76 -21.66 4.10
C LEU A 38 -17.73 -21.07 3.08
N LYS A 39 -18.76 -21.85 2.76
CA LYS A 39 -19.97 -21.31 2.12
C LYS A 39 -20.56 -20.31 3.12
N LEU A 40 -20.11 -19.06 3.07
CA LEU A 40 -20.73 -17.95 3.77
C LEU A 40 -22.13 -17.80 3.16
N THR A 41 -23.11 -18.44 3.79
CA THR A 41 -24.54 -18.35 3.44
C THR A 41 -25.16 -17.02 3.86
N ASN A 42 -24.41 -16.18 4.56
CA ASN A 42 -24.84 -14.82 4.87
C ASN A 42 -24.52 -13.92 3.68
N LYS A 43 -25.55 -13.58 2.90
CA LYS A 43 -25.48 -12.47 1.95
C LYS A 43 -24.98 -11.25 2.70
N LEU A 44 -23.79 -10.76 2.33
CA LEU A 44 -23.21 -9.56 2.94
C LEU A 44 -24.12 -8.38 2.62
N SER A 45 -24.58 -7.69 3.67
CA SER A 45 -25.43 -6.52 3.50
C SER A 45 -24.63 -5.34 2.94
N PRO A 46 -25.23 -4.52 2.06
CA PRO A 46 -24.60 -3.29 1.61
C PRO A 46 -24.44 -2.32 2.78
N TYR A 47 -23.40 -1.48 2.72
CA TYR A 47 -23.16 -0.42 3.71
C TYR A 47 -22.24 0.67 3.15
N VAL A 48 -22.26 1.83 3.78
CA VAL A 48 -21.35 2.95 3.51
C VAL A 48 -20.16 2.90 4.46
N LEU A 49 -18.96 2.81 3.89
CA LEU A 49 -17.69 2.83 4.61
C LEU A 49 -17.04 4.20 4.50
N ASN A 50 -16.76 4.84 5.64
CA ASN A 50 -15.85 5.99 5.71
C ASN A 50 -14.45 5.51 6.09
N VAL A 51 -13.47 5.79 5.24
CA VAL A 51 -12.06 5.53 5.55
C VAL A 51 -11.37 6.86 5.84
N GLN A 52 -10.91 7.03 7.08
CA GLN A 52 -10.06 8.13 7.48
C GLN A 52 -8.60 7.74 7.23
N TYR A 53 -7.94 8.49 6.36
CA TYR A 53 -6.52 8.33 6.06
C TYR A 53 -5.70 9.37 6.80
N THR A 54 -4.69 8.91 7.52
CA THR A 54 -3.66 9.76 8.12
C THR A 54 -2.37 9.66 7.31
N CYS A 55 -1.88 10.79 6.81
CA CYS A 55 -0.61 10.85 6.12
C CYS A 55 0.55 10.75 7.11
N ILE A 56 1.44 9.78 6.94
CA ILE A 56 2.62 9.64 7.80
C ILE A 56 3.60 10.81 7.57
N THR A 57 3.77 11.27 6.33
CA THR A 57 4.73 12.35 6.02
C THR A 57 4.40 13.70 6.69
N CYS A 58 3.13 14.11 6.77
CA CYS A 58 2.75 15.44 7.26
C CYS A 58 1.68 15.43 8.37
N GLY A 59 1.19 14.27 8.78
CA GLY A 59 0.15 14.14 9.80
C GLY A 59 -1.27 14.53 9.34
N SER A 60 -1.45 15.07 8.13
CA SER A 60 -2.76 15.49 7.64
C SER A 60 -3.74 14.32 7.57
N THR A 61 -4.98 14.55 7.98
CA THR A 61 -6.07 13.58 7.88
C THR A 61 -7.06 13.94 6.78
N PHE A 62 -7.47 12.96 5.97
CA PHE A 62 -8.52 13.14 4.97
C PHE A 62 -9.43 11.91 4.90
N ASN A 63 -10.71 12.13 4.57
CA ASN A 63 -11.71 11.08 4.53
C ASN A 63 -12.02 10.68 3.08
N THR A 64 -12.30 9.40 2.86
CA THR A 64 -12.87 8.91 1.61
C THR A 64 -13.99 7.94 1.91
N MET A 65 -15.16 8.19 1.31
CA MET A 65 -16.33 7.33 1.47
C MET A 65 -16.46 6.35 0.32
N PHE A 66 -16.91 5.13 0.66
CA PHE A 66 -17.15 4.06 -0.29
C PHE A 66 -18.53 3.46 -0.06
N ASN A 67 -19.27 3.25 -1.14
CA ASN A 67 -20.48 2.43 -1.14
C ASN A 67 -20.07 0.97 -1.39
N MET A 68 -20.37 0.10 -0.43
CA MET A 68 -20.07 -1.33 -0.48
C MET A 68 -21.34 -2.07 -0.92
N GLN A 69 -21.33 -2.64 -2.13
CA GLN A 69 -22.47 -3.37 -2.68
C GLN A 69 -22.12 -4.84 -2.95
N PRO A 70 -23.09 -5.77 -2.85
CA PRO A 70 -22.87 -7.16 -3.23
C PRO A 70 -22.35 -7.27 -4.67
N ALA A 71 -21.29 -8.06 -4.84
CA ALA A 71 -20.80 -8.41 -6.16
C ALA A 71 -21.84 -9.26 -6.91
N THR A 72 -21.93 -9.10 -8.23
CA THR A 72 -22.88 -9.85 -9.07
C THR A 72 -22.59 -11.36 -9.10
N ASP A 73 -21.33 -11.74 -8.86
CA ASP A 73 -20.86 -13.12 -8.77
C ASP A 73 -21.05 -13.74 -7.36
N GLY A 74 -21.57 -12.97 -6.39
CA GLY A 74 -21.78 -13.42 -5.02
C GLY A 74 -20.51 -13.67 -4.22
N THR A 75 -19.33 -13.25 -4.70
CA THR A 75 -18.04 -13.51 -4.05
C THR A 75 -17.75 -12.60 -2.86
N GLY A 76 -18.48 -11.49 -2.72
CA GLY A 76 -18.27 -10.55 -1.63
C GLY A 76 -18.97 -9.21 -1.84
N LEU A 77 -18.34 -8.15 -1.32
CA LEU A 77 -18.73 -6.76 -1.53
C LEU A 77 -17.72 -6.05 -2.43
N VAL A 78 -18.21 -5.28 -3.39
CA VAL A 78 -17.43 -4.39 -4.25
C VAL A 78 -17.55 -2.97 -3.72
N SER A 79 -16.42 -2.28 -3.61
CA SER A 79 -16.35 -0.88 -3.19
C SER A 79 -16.44 0.06 -4.38
N SER A 80 -17.28 1.09 -4.30
CA SER A 80 -17.31 2.22 -5.25
C SER A 80 -17.14 3.54 -4.50
N LYS A 81 -16.27 4.43 -5.00
CA LYS A 81 -15.99 5.70 -4.33
C LYS A 81 -17.18 6.66 -4.45
N ILE A 82 -17.57 7.29 -3.35
CA ILE A 82 -18.60 8.33 -3.30
C ILE A 82 -17.90 9.69 -3.43
N ASN A 83 -18.23 10.46 -4.47
CA ASN A 83 -17.62 11.78 -4.72
C ASN A 83 -18.33 12.92 -3.95
N GLU A 84 -19.59 12.72 -3.56
CA GLU A 84 -20.41 13.71 -2.83
C GLU A 84 -20.63 13.24 -1.37
N ALA A 85 -19.60 13.39 -0.54
CA ALA A 85 -19.60 12.90 0.85
C ALA A 85 -20.70 13.54 1.74
N GLU A 86 -21.24 14.69 1.36
CA GLU A 86 -22.24 15.44 2.16
C GLU A 86 -23.62 14.77 2.21
N LYS A 87 -23.91 13.81 1.32
CA LYS A 87 -25.23 13.17 1.22
C LYS A 87 -25.34 11.82 1.94
N PHE A 88 -24.25 11.31 2.51
CA PHE A 88 -24.22 9.95 3.06
C PHE A 88 -23.70 9.93 4.50
N THR A 89 -24.50 9.35 5.39
CA THR A 89 -24.06 8.96 6.73
C THR A 89 -23.28 7.64 6.64
N ALA A 90 -22.10 7.58 7.25
CA ALA A 90 -21.29 6.38 7.24
C ALA A 90 -21.85 5.33 8.23
N ASP A 91 -22.08 4.11 7.74
CA ASP A 91 -22.46 2.99 8.60
C ASP A 91 -21.25 2.43 9.37
N LYS A 92 -20.07 2.52 8.76
CA LYS A 92 -18.81 2.02 9.33
C LYS A 92 -17.69 3.02 9.12
N VAL A 93 -16.78 3.08 10.09
CA VAL A 93 -15.57 3.91 10.04
C VAL A 93 -14.34 3.02 10.17
N SER A 94 -13.33 3.28 9.33
CA SER A 94 -12.04 2.60 9.38
C SER A 94 -10.91 3.61 9.29
N ASN A 95 -9.91 3.45 10.17
CA ASN A 95 -8.73 4.30 10.17
C ASN A 95 -7.58 3.59 9.47
N ARG A 96 -6.90 4.30 8.58
CA ARG A 96 -5.76 3.80 7.82
C ARG A 96 -4.66 4.84 7.81
N SER A 97 -3.42 4.39 7.83
CA SER A 97 -2.28 5.26 7.52
C SER A 97 -1.91 5.11 6.04
N CYS A 98 -1.55 6.22 5.40
CA CYS A 98 -0.91 6.22 4.09
C CYS A 98 0.47 6.84 4.21
N LYS A 99 1.41 6.42 3.34
CA LYS A 99 2.77 6.98 3.36
C LYS A 99 2.74 8.49 3.10
N SER A 100 2.12 8.90 2.00
CA SER A 100 2.00 10.30 1.58
C SER A 100 0.59 10.62 1.06
N CYS A 101 0.08 11.80 1.41
CA CYS A 101 -1.13 12.36 0.82
C CYS A 101 -0.85 12.92 -0.59
N SER A 102 -1.91 13.30 -1.32
CA SER A 102 -1.78 13.88 -2.67
C SER A 102 -0.86 15.10 -2.68
N TYR A 103 -0.98 15.98 -1.69
CA TYR A 103 -0.14 17.17 -1.56
C TYR A 103 1.34 16.81 -1.32
N CYS A 104 1.63 15.98 -0.32
CA CYS A 104 2.99 15.51 -0.07
C CYS A 104 3.58 14.78 -1.27
N ARG A 105 2.77 14.02 -2.01
CA ARG A 105 3.24 13.35 -3.22
C ARG A 105 3.62 14.33 -4.32
N THR A 106 2.87 15.42 -4.48
CA THR A 106 3.21 16.49 -5.43
C THR A 106 4.45 17.26 -4.98
N TYR A 107 4.52 17.63 -3.71
CA TYR A 107 5.65 18.33 -3.11
C TYR A 107 6.95 17.51 -3.24
N LEU A 108 6.92 16.23 -2.85
CA LEU A 108 8.08 15.35 -2.99
C LEU A 108 8.52 15.15 -4.46
N ARG A 109 7.64 15.39 -5.44
CA ARG A 109 7.97 15.32 -6.86
C ARG A 109 8.55 16.63 -7.41
N SER A 110 8.32 17.75 -6.73
CA SER A 110 8.90 19.04 -7.13
C SER A 110 10.28 19.28 -6.53
N LEU A 111 10.69 18.46 -5.56
CA LEU A 111 12.00 18.54 -4.95
C LEU A 111 13.04 17.79 -5.76
N ASP A 112 14.26 18.31 -5.76
CA ASP A 112 15.42 17.62 -6.32
C ASP A 112 15.91 16.51 -5.39
N LYS A 113 16.72 15.60 -5.93
CA LYS A 113 17.20 14.41 -5.21
C LYS A 113 17.92 14.80 -3.92
N GLU A 114 18.76 15.83 -3.98
CA GLU A 114 19.58 16.33 -2.88
C GLU A 114 18.69 16.90 -1.76
N GLU A 115 17.63 17.61 -2.12
CA GLU A 115 16.65 18.14 -1.17
C GLU A 115 15.89 17.02 -0.46
N ILE A 116 15.46 16.00 -1.20
CA ILE A 116 14.80 14.82 -0.63
C ILE A 116 15.72 14.11 0.37
N ILE A 117 16.98 13.86 -0.01
CA ILE A 117 17.97 13.20 0.87
C ILE A 117 18.18 14.01 2.15
N SER A 118 18.39 15.32 2.03
CA SER A 118 18.59 16.19 3.21
C SER A 118 17.39 16.17 4.16
N MET A 119 16.18 16.16 3.61
CA MET A 119 14.94 16.10 4.40
C MET A 119 14.79 14.77 5.15
N TYR A 120 15.12 13.63 4.52
CA TYR A 120 15.09 12.32 5.18
C TYR A 120 16.18 12.18 6.25
N LEU A 121 17.38 12.70 6.00
CA LEU A 121 18.46 12.71 6.99
C LEU A 121 18.08 13.55 8.22
N ALA A 122 17.50 14.73 8.02
CA ALA A 122 17.02 15.57 9.11
C ALA A 122 15.91 14.89 9.94
N ALA A 123 15.01 14.15 9.29
CA ALA A 123 13.96 13.41 9.97
C ALA A 123 14.49 12.22 10.79
N MET A 124 15.61 11.60 10.40
CA MET A 124 16.24 10.50 11.15
C MET A 124 17.00 10.97 12.40
N VAL A 125 17.47 12.22 12.44
CA VAL A 125 18.18 12.79 13.59
C VAL A 125 17.22 13.24 14.70
N MET A 126 15.93 13.41 14.39
CA MET A 126 14.89 13.80 15.36
C MET A 126 14.18 12.61 16.03
N ILE A 127 14.67 11.38 15.85
CA ILE A 127 14.22 10.14 16.52
C ILE A 127 15.32 9.67 17.46
#